data_AF-A0A950BKB2-F1
#
_entry.id   AF-A0A950BKB2-F1
#
_cell.length_a   1.000
_cell.length_b   1.000
_cell.length_c   1.000
_cell.angle_alpha   90.00
_cell.angle_beta   90.00
_cell.angle_gamma   90.00
#
_symmetry.space_group_name_H-M   'P 1'
#
loop_
_entity.id
_entity.type
_entity.pdbx_description
1 polymer ?
#
loop_
_entity_poly.entity_id
_entity_poly.type
_entity_poly.pdbx_seq_one_letter_code
_entity_poly.pdbx_strand_id
1 'polypeptide(L)'
;MTRLSLLERVLLCYGTNLPEHPRKWWLHGRLREWLGVRVEGEIEVVRDGLKWSLNPADYARQNLFWLGTKDPWDLFHLRRLLKIGDVIFDLGANFGFYGLTLATALNRS
;
A
#
# COMPACT_ATOMS: atom_id res chain seq x y z
N MET A 1 0.80 16.27 -11.48
CA MET A 1 -0.08 15.35 -10.72
C MET A 1 -1.04 14.69 -11.68
N THR A 2 -0.90 13.38 -11.90
CA THR A 2 -1.82 12.59 -12.74
C THR A 2 -3.20 12.58 -12.07
N ARG A 3 -4.26 12.97 -12.79
CA ARG A 3 -5.64 12.87 -12.30
C ARG A 3 -6.19 11.49 -12.63
N LEU A 4 -6.74 10.82 -11.62
CA LEU A 4 -7.39 9.54 -11.81
C LEU A 4 -8.73 9.69 -12.55
N SER A 5 -9.01 8.79 -13.47
CA SER A 5 -10.33 8.66 -14.10
C SER A 5 -11.40 8.23 -13.09
N LEU A 6 -12.68 8.37 -13.45
CA LEU A 6 -13.78 7.91 -12.59
C LEU A 6 -13.65 6.41 -12.25
N LEU A 7 -13.31 5.60 -13.24
CA LEU A 7 -13.13 4.16 -13.07
C LEU A 7 -11.99 3.83 -12.11
N GLU A 8 -10.84 4.49 -12.28
CA GLU A 8 -9.69 4.32 -11.38
C GLU A 8 -10.04 4.73 -9.95
N ARG A 9 -10.81 5.81 -9.76
CA ARG A 9 -11.26 6.23 -8.44
C ARG A 9 -12.21 5.21 -7.80
N VAL A 10 -13.09 4.58 -8.60
CA VAL A 10 -13.98 3.51 -8.13
C VAL A 10 -13.16 2.29 -7.70
N LEU A 11 -12.20 1.86 -8.50
CA LEU A 11 -11.33 0.74 -8.16
C LEU A 11 -10.45 1.04 -6.95
N LEU A 12 -9.94 2.27 -6.83
CA LEU A 12 -9.21 2.72 -5.66
C LEU A 12 -10.10 2.65 -4.42
N CYS A 13 -11.30 3.22 -4.48
CA CYS A 13 -12.28 3.18 -3.39
C CYS A 13 -12.65 1.75 -2.98
N TYR A 14 -12.88 0.86 -3.96
CA TYR A 14 -13.13 -0.55 -3.70
C TYR A 14 -11.97 -1.22 -2.96
N GLY A 15 -10.74 -0.93 -3.37
CA GLY A 15 -9.56 -1.47 -2.72
C GLY A 15 -9.32 -0.91 -1.31
N THR A 16 -9.48 0.40 -1.10
CA THR A 16 -9.04 1.07 0.13
C THR A 16 -10.14 1.39 1.15
N ASN A 17 -11.39 1.55 0.72
CA ASN A 17 -12.48 2.06 1.57
C ASN A 17 -13.58 1.03 1.84
N LEU A 18 -13.72 0.01 1.00
CA LEU A 18 -14.69 -1.06 1.22
C LEU A 18 -14.12 -2.16 2.13
N PRO A 19 -14.98 -2.86 2.91
CA PRO A 19 -14.54 -3.92 3.82
C PRO A 19 -13.69 -4.99 3.14
N GLU A 20 -12.75 -5.55 3.90
CA GLU A 20 -11.96 -6.70 3.44
C GLU A 20 -12.85 -7.92 3.27
N HIS A 21 -12.59 -8.69 2.22
CA HIS A 21 -13.25 -9.97 1.95
C HIS A 21 -12.26 -10.96 1.33
N PRO A 22 -12.56 -12.28 1.39
CA PRO A 22 -11.68 -13.28 0.80
C PRO A 22 -11.35 -12.94 -0.67
N ARG A 23 -10.06 -13.02 -1.00
CA ARG A 23 -9.52 -12.82 -2.35
C ARG A 23 -9.76 -11.42 -2.95
N LYS A 24 -10.05 -10.40 -2.13
CA LYS A 24 -10.21 -9.01 -2.60
C LYS A 24 -9.02 -8.54 -3.44
N TRP A 25 -7.79 -8.81 -3.01
CA TRP A 25 -6.58 -8.47 -3.76
C TRP A 25 -6.56 -9.10 -5.17
N TRP A 26 -6.99 -10.35 -5.29
CA TRP A 26 -7.03 -11.09 -6.55
C TRP A 26 -8.14 -10.56 -7.47
N LEU A 27 -9.34 -10.35 -6.92
CA LEU A 27 -10.45 -9.80 -7.67
C LEU A 27 -10.13 -8.38 -8.16
N HIS A 28 -9.55 -7.54 -7.30
CA HIS A 28 -9.08 -6.21 -7.66
C HIS A 28 -8.07 -6.24 -8.81
N GLY A 29 -7.06 -7.13 -8.72
CA GLY A 29 -6.10 -7.35 -9.80
C GLY A 29 -6.75 -7.76 -11.12
N ARG A 30 -7.72 -8.68 -11.07
CA ARG A 30 -8.46 -9.14 -12.26
C ARG A 30 -9.35 -8.05 -12.86
N LEU A 31 -10.01 -7.26 -12.03
CA LEU A 31 -10.80 -6.12 -12.50
C LEU A 31 -9.91 -5.09 -13.20
N ARG A 32 -8.75 -4.76 -12.63
CA ARG A 32 -7.79 -3.85 -13.28
C ARG A 32 -7.32 -4.37 -14.64
N GLU A 33 -7.00 -5.65 -14.71
CA GLU A 33 -6.57 -6.31 -15.95
C GLU A 33 -7.69 -6.30 -17.01
N TRP A 34 -8.89 -6.76 -16.65
CA TRP A 34 -10.03 -6.86 -17.57
C TRP A 34 -10.50 -5.49 -18.08
N LEU A 35 -10.45 -4.48 -17.22
CA LEU A 35 -10.85 -3.11 -17.56
C LEU A 35 -9.71 -2.30 -18.21
N GLY A 36 -8.53 -2.89 -18.41
CA GLY A 36 -7.39 -2.24 -19.05
C GLY A 36 -6.85 -1.03 -18.27
N VAL A 37 -6.99 -1.01 -16.95
CA VAL A 37 -6.61 0.14 -16.13
C VAL A 37 -5.09 0.21 -15.98
N ARG A 38 -4.49 1.23 -16.62
CA ARG A 38 -3.07 1.54 -16.54
C ARG A 38 -2.91 2.98 -16.07
N VAL A 39 -2.51 3.13 -14.81
CA VAL A 39 -2.20 4.44 -14.24
C VAL A 39 -0.69 4.56 -14.19
N GLU A 40 -0.16 5.48 -14.98
CA GLU A 40 1.26 5.77 -15.06
C GLU A 40 1.62 7.05 -14.32
N GLY A 41 2.87 7.08 -13.85
CA GLY A 41 3.44 8.22 -13.14
C GLY A 41 3.25 8.14 -11.62
N GLU A 42 3.97 9.01 -10.94
CA GLU A 42 3.97 9.11 -9.49
C GLU A 42 2.72 9.85 -9.00
N ILE A 43 1.99 9.23 -8.07
CA ILE A 43 0.80 9.79 -7.44
C ILE A 43 1.02 9.89 -5.94
N GLU A 44 0.81 11.08 -5.40
CA GLU A 44 0.87 11.31 -3.96
C GLU A 44 -0.41 10.79 -3.28
N VAL A 45 -0.25 9.93 -2.28
CA VAL A 45 -1.34 9.41 -1.44
C VAL A 45 -0.97 9.43 0.02
N VAL A 46 -1.98 9.46 0.90
CA VAL A 46 -1.78 9.29 2.34
C VAL A 46 -2.28 7.91 2.75
N ARG A 47 -1.46 7.14 3.46
CA ARG A 47 -1.78 5.82 4.02
C ARG A 47 -1.23 5.73 5.43
N ASP A 48 -2.06 5.35 6.40
CA ASP A 48 -1.69 5.27 7.82
C ASP A 48 -1.05 6.56 8.38
N GLY A 49 -1.40 7.73 7.82
CA GLY A 49 -0.83 9.03 8.18
C GLY A 49 0.57 9.30 7.62
N LEU A 50 1.07 8.45 6.73
CA LEU A 50 2.29 8.66 5.95
C LEU A 50 1.94 9.12 4.54
N LYS A 51 2.67 10.11 4.03
CA LYS A 51 2.56 10.58 2.66
C LYS A 51 3.52 9.77 1.78
N TRP A 52 3.00 9.17 0.72
CA TRP A 52 3.74 8.33 -0.22
C TRP A 52 3.64 8.90 -1.62
N SER A 53 4.73 8.82 -2.38
CA SER A 53 4.72 8.92 -3.84
C SER A 53 4.75 7.51 -4.40
N LEU A 54 3.65 7.08 -5.02
CA LEU A 54 3.52 5.73 -5.56
C LEU A 54 3.20 5.77 -7.04
N ASN A 55 3.92 4.97 -7.82
CA ASN A 55 3.55 4.62 -9.19
C ASN A 55 2.64 3.37 -9.17
N PRO A 56 1.35 3.46 -9.56
CA PRO A 56 0.46 2.30 -9.53
C PRO A 56 0.78 1.21 -10.54
N ALA A 57 1.64 1.50 -11.54
CA ALA A 57 2.16 0.54 -12.49
C ALA A 57 3.40 -0.23 -11.97
N ASP A 58 4.04 0.22 -10.89
CA ASP A 58 5.16 -0.49 -10.27
C ASP A 58 4.63 -1.64 -9.40
N TYR A 59 5.03 -2.86 -9.74
CA TYR A 59 4.64 -4.09 -9.03
C TYR A 59 4.90 -4.04 -7.53
N ALA A 60 5.99 -3.40 -7.08
CA ALA A 60 6.34 -3.33 -5.67
C ALA A 60 5.46 -2.35 -4.89
N ARG A 61 4.93 -1.31 -5.57
CA ARG A 61 4.18 -0.19 -4.98
C ARG A 61 2.68 -0.29 -5.19
N GLN A 62 2.24 -1.05 -6.18
CA GLN A 62 0.84 -1.11 -6.61
C GLN A 62 -0.11 -1.52 -5.48
N ASN A 63 0.28 -2.46 -4.61
CA ASN A 63 -0.62 -2.96 -3.56
C ASN A 63 -0.88 -1.88 -2.51
N LEU A 64 0.15 -1.14 -2.10
CA LEU A 64 -0.02 -0.02 -1.18
C LEU A 64 -0.91 1.08 -1.76
N PHE A 65 -0.80 1.33 -3.07
CA PHE A 65 -1.65 2.29 -3.76
C PHE A 65 -3.11 1.81 -3.81
N TRP A 66 -3.34 0.66 -4.43
CA TRP A 66 -4.66 0.14 -4.78
C TRP A 66 -5.43 -0.47 -3.61
N LEU A 67 -4.74 -1.19 -2.73
CA LEU A 67 -5.35 -1.94 -1.61
C LEU A 67 -5.13 -1.24 -0.27
N GLY A 68 -4.30 -0.19 -0.24
CA GLY A 68 -3.99 0.55 0.98
C GLY A 68 -3.04 -0.18 1.92
N THR A 69 -2.64 -1.41 1.58
CA THR A 69 -1.74 -2.24 2.38
C THR A 69 -0.74 -2.95 1.48
N LYS A 70 0.44 -3.22 2.04
CA LYS A 70 1.48 -4.05 1.46
C LYS A 70 1.96 -5.01 2.54
N ASP A 71 2.04 -6.29 2.19
CA ASP A 71 2.56 -7.36 3.04
C ASP A 71 1.95 -7.39 4.46
N PRO A 72 0.60 -7.51 4.58
CA PRO A 72 -0.12 -7.31 5.84
C PRO A 72 0.25 -8.34 6.92
N TRP A 73 0.57 -9.57 6.53
CA TRP A 73 0.99 -10.62 7.46
C TRP A 73 2.36 -10.32 8.07
N ASP A 74 3.31 -9.86 7.26
CA ASP A 74 4.64 -9.47 7.72
C ASP A 74 4.53 -8.31 8.71
N LEU A 75 3.75 -7.27 8.37
CA LEU A 75 3.52 -6.15 9.26
C LEU A 75 2.83 -6.57 10.57
N PHE A 76 1.89 -7.51 10.51
CA PHE A 76 1.24 -8.03 11.72
C PHE A 76 2.25 -8.67 12.67
N HIS A 77 3.16 -9.51 12.16
CA HIS A 77 4.17 -10.16 12.99
C HIS A 77 5.23 -9.16 13.49
N LEU A 78 5.75 -8.31 12.61
CA LEU A 78 6.76 -7.32 12.96
C LEU A 78 6.26 -6.36 14.05
N ARG A 79 5.03 -5.83 13.92
CA ARG A 79 4.44 -4.94 14.92
C ARG A 79 4.23 -5.59 16.29
N ARG A 80 4.10 -6.91 16.37
CA ARG A 80 3.93 -7.65 17.64
C ARG A 80 5.27 -8.01 18.29
N LEU A 81 6.33 -8.13 17.50
CA LEU A 81 7.64 -8.57 17.96
C LEU A 81 8.54 -7.39 18.33
N LEU A 82 8.43 -6.29 17.58
CA LEU A 82 9.29 -5.12 17.75
C LEU A 82 8.83 -4.24 18.91
N LYS A 83 9.82 -3.65 19.59
CA LYS A 83 9.65 -2.71 20.70
C LYS A 83 10.41 -1.42 20.42
N ILE A 84 10.01 -0.36 21.13
CA ILE A 84 10.77 0.90 21.13
C ILE A 84 12.19 0.61 21.64
N GLY A 85 13.19 1.04 20.87
CA GLY A 85 14.60 0.79 21.16
C GLY A 85 15.23 -0.36 20.37
N ASP A 86 14.42 -1.20 19.72
CA ASP A 86 14.94 -2.26 18.84
C ASP A 86 15.60 -1.65 17.59
N VAL A 87 16.61 -2.36 17.07
CA VAL A 87 17.31 -2.01 15.83
C VAL A 87 16.89 -2.97 14.72
N ILE A 88 16.44 -2.41 13.59
CA ILE A 88 16.01 -3.16 12.40
C ILE A 88 16.96 -2.86 11.26
N PHE A 89 17.32 -3.89 10.52
CA PHE A 89 18.07 -3.76 9.28
C PHE A 89 17.16 -4.15 8.09
N ASP A 90 16.72 -3.15 7.33
CA ASP A 90 15.80 -3.30 6.17
C ASP A 90 16.62 -3.56 4.88
N LEU A 91 16.90 -4.82 4.61
CA LEU A 91 17.61 -5.25 3.41
C LEU A 91 16.72 -5.17 2.17
N GLY A 92 17.20 -4.48 1.14
CA GLY A 92 16.44 -4.30 -0.10
C GLY A 92 15.30 -3.28 0.03
N ALA A 93 15.43 -2.32 0.96
CA ALA A 93 14.49 -1.22 1.14
C ALA A 93 14.26 -0.46 -0.17
N ASN A 94 13.14 -0.74 -0.86
CA ASN A 94 12.83 -0.14 -2.17
C ASN A 94 12.42 1.34 -2.02
N PHE A 95 11.29 1.58 -1.34
CA PHE A 95 10.75 2.93 -1.12
C PHE A 95 10.56 3.21 0.38
N GLY A 96 11.31 2.50 1.23
CA GLY A 96 11.29 2.67 2.69
C GLY A 96 10.00 2.20 3.38
N PHE A 97 9.25 1.29 2.76
CA PHE A 97 7.95 0.83 3.27
C PHE A 97 8.01 0.34 4.71
N TYR A 98 8.81 -0.69 4.99
CA TYR A 98 8.89 -1.28 6.33
C TYR A 98 9.46 -0.29 7.33
N GLY A 99 10.57 0.38 7.03
CA GLY A 99 11.19 1.36 7.91
C GLY A 99 10.23 2.46 8.37
N LEU A 100 9.55 3.14 7.44
CA LEU A 100 8.61 4.22 7.78
C LEU A 100 7.35 3.71 8.47
N THR A 101 6.77 2.61 8.00
CA THR A 101 5.56 2.04 8.59
C THR A 101 5.78 1.56 10.02
N LEU A 102 6.92 0.92 10.30
CA LEU A 102 7.23 0.42 11.64
C LEU A 102 7.61 1.57 12.59
N ALA A 103 8.44 2.52 12.14
CA ALA A 103 8.78 3.70 12.94
C ALA A 103 7.53 4.50 13.34
N THR A 104 6.59 4.67 12.41
CA THR A 104 5.32 5.37 12.67
C THR A 104 4.42 4.58 13.62
N ALA A 105 4.35 3.26 13.49
CA ALA A 105 3.54 2.42 14.36
C ALA A 105 4.06 2.46 15.81
N LEU A 106 5.38 2.34 16.01
CA LEU A 106 6.00 2.36 17.33
C LEU A 106 5.87 3.72 18.04
N ASN A 107 5.92 4.84 17.31
CA ASN A 107 5.76 6.17 17.90
C ASN A 107 4.31 6.54 18.28
N ARG A 108 3.32 5.72 17.87
CA ARG A 108 1.90 5.88 18.23
C ARG A 108 1.46 4.93 19.37
N SER A 109 2.34 4.03 19.80
CA SER A 109 2.10 3.02 20.84
C SER A 109 2.44 3.58 22.21
#